data_AF-A0A821SCI0-F1
#
_entry.id   AF-A0A821SCI0-F1
#
_cell.length_a   1.000
_cell.length_b   1.000
_cell.length_c   1.000
_cell.angle_alpha   90.00
_cell.angle_beta   90.00
_cell.angle_gamma   90.00
#
_symmetry.space_group_name_H-M   'P 1'
#
loop_
_entity.id
_entity.type
_entity.pdbx_description
1 polymer ?
#
loop_
_entity_poly.entity_id
_entity_poly.type
_entity_poly.pdbx_seq_one_letter_code
_entity_poly.pdbx_strand_id
1 'polypeptide(L)'
;MDEHLRELIRYVRRTFYDLPKSLVLEYIFYHDRIRQQDLADCLCLDPKTVRSYIQAFKRDKFIIEDHRLESNDGTNSQQNQDQYYYRLNIPTFINIVKYRLIHMQTYVENLERQQTNKPSNYKCEQYRKDYTKFDIGKLSFRQDAWICSSCGDNVQEDIEAKETSTIG
;
A
#
# COMPACT_ATOMS: atom_id res chain seq x y z
N MET A 1 -2.41 -24.07 16.04
CA MET A 1 -2.25 -22.90 15.15
C MET A 1 -0.79 -22.82 14.80
N ASP A 2 -0.46 -22.86 13.51
CA ASP A 2 0.91 -22.87 13.00
C ASP A 2 1.70 -21.66 13.49
N GLU A 3 2.92 -21.87 14.00
CA GLU A 3 3.77 -20.83 14.59
C GLU A 3 4.17 -19.79 13.53
N HIS A 4 4.47 -20.25 12.32
CA HIS A 4 4.81 -19.40 11.18
C HIS A 4 3.68 -18.46 10.78
N LEU A 5 2.42 -18.89 10.90
CA LEU A 5 1.27 -18.03 10.62
C LEU A 5 1.15 -16.90 11.64
N ARG A 6 1.40 -17.20 12.93
CA ARG A 6 1.38 -16.20 14.00
C ARG A 6 2.46 -15.15 13.76
N GLU A 7 3.66 -15.58 13.38
CA GLU A 7 4.75 -14.69 13.05
C GLU A 7 4.44 -13.82 11.83
N LEU A 8 3.91 -14.40 10.76
CA LEU A 8 3.51 -13.64 9.57
C LEU A 8 2.51 -12.54 9.92
N ILE A 9 1.46 -12.87 10.66
CA ILE A 9 0.45 -11.89 11.09
C ILE A 9 1.09 -10.82 11.96
N ARG A 10 2.02 -11.19 12.86
CA ARG A 10 2.77 -10.25 13.70
C ARG A 10 3.63 -9.29 12.87
N TYR A 11 4.30 -9.75 11.83
CA TYR A 11 5.08 -8.89 10.95
C TYR A 11 4.17 -7.95 10.15
N VAL A 12 3.16 -8.48 9.46
CA VAL A 12 2.26 -7.69 8.63
C VAL A 12 1.55 -6.60 9.47
N ARG A 13 1.04 -6.95 10.65
CA ARG A 13 0.33 -5.97 11.49
C ARG A 13 1.23 -4.86 12.03
N ARG A 14 2.52 -5.14 12.26
CA ARG A 14 3.47 -4.16 12.82
C ARG A 14 4.09 -3.28 11.76
N THR A 15 4.26 -3.81 10.54
CA THR A 15 4.87 -3.07 9.43
C THR A 15 3.87 -2.14 8.73
N PHE A 16 2.61 -2.56 8.57
CA PHE A 16 1.65 -1.84 7.73
C PHE A 16 0.56 -1.06 8.47
N TYR A 17 0.44 -1.24 9.80
CA TYR A 17 -0.57 -0.55 10.59
C TYR A 17 0.03 0.17 11.79
N ASP A 18 -0.56 1.31 12.13
CA ASP A 18 -0.25 2.06 13.34
C ASP A 18 -0.48 1.20 14.60
N LEU A 19 0.20 1.55 15.69
CA LEU A 19 0.13 0.81 16.96
C LEU A 19 -1.31 0.52 17.43
N PRO A 20 -2.27 1.47 17.45
CA PRO A 20 -3.62 1.18 17.91
C PRO A 20 -4.36 0.16 17.02
N LYS A 21 -4.23 0.30 15.70
CA LYS A 21 -4.81 -0.64 14.73
C LYS A 21 -4.17 -2.02 14.86
N SER A 22 -2.84 -2.07 15.03
CA SER A 22 -2.08 -3.30 15.21
C SER A 22 -2.58 -4.11 16.41
N LEU A 23 -2.85 -3.43 17.54
CA LEU A 23 -3.38 -4.07 18.76
C LEU A 23 -4.81 -4.61 18.56
N VAL A 24 -5.68 -3.86 17.89
CA VAL A 24 -7.04 -4.31 17.57
C VAL A 24 -7.00 -5.60 16.75
N LEU A 25 -6.16 -5.65 15.72
CA LEU A 25 -6.01 -6.83 14.88
C LEU A 25 -5.42 -8.02 15.66
N GLU A 26 -4.49 -7.77 16.59
CA GLU A 26 -3.94 -8.77 17.49
C GLU A 26 -5.00 -9.39 18.42
N TYR A 27 -5.86 -8.57 19.02
CA TYR A 27 -6.96 -9.06 19.86
C TYR A 27 -7.96 -9.90 19.07
N ILE A 28 -8.37 -9.45 17.87
CA ILE A 28 -9.28 -10.21 17.01
C ILE A 28 -8.67 -11.56 16.63
N PHE A 29 -7.36 -11.60 16.36
CA PHE A 29 -6.65 -12.84 16.06
C PHE A 29 -6.58 -13.79 17.25
N TYR A 30 -6.41 -13.28 18.48
CA TYR A 30 -6.30 -14.10 19.69
C TYR A 30 -7.63 -14.75 20.09
N HIS A 31 -8.74 -14.01 19.99
CA HIS A 31 -10.05 -14.47 20.46
C HIS A 31 -10.84 -15.32 19.45
N ASP A 32 -10.33 -15.50 18.21
CA ASP A 32 -10.94 -16.17 17.05
C ASP A 32 -12.29 -15.57 16.58
N ARG A 33 -13.16 -15.18 17.51
CA ARG A 33 -14.42 -14.48 17.30
C ARG A 33 -14.71 -13.55 18.48
N ILE A 34 -14.84 -12.25 18.22
CA ILE A 34 -15.08 -11.24 19.26
C ILE A 34 -16.20 -10.29 18.86
N ARG A 35 -17.02 -9.83 19.83
CA ARG A 35 -18.04 -8.80 19.59
C ARG A 35 -17.40 -7.43 19.51
N GLN A 36 -18.03 -6.52 18.76
CA GLN A 36 -17.57 -5.13 18.68
C GLN A 36 -17.49 -4.45 20.06
N GLN A 37 -18.49 -4.67 20.91
CA GLN A 37 -18.57 -4.05 22.25
C GLN A 37 -17.43 -4.55 23.14
N ASP A 38 -17.26 -5.88 23.22
CA ASP A 38 -16.19 -6.50 24.02
C ASP A 38 -14.80 -6.02 23.56
N LEU A 39 -14.60 -5.85 22.25
CA LEU A 39 -13.36 -5.33 21.70
C LEU A 39 -13.08 -3.89 22.14
N ALA A 40 -14.11 -3.04 22.21
CA ALA A 40 -13.99 -1.67 22.70
C ALA A 40 -13.68 -1.65 24.21
N ASP A 41 -14.37 -2.49 24.98
CA ASP A 41 -14.20 -2.58 26.44
C ASP A 41 -12.81 -3.14 26.80
N CYS A 42 -12.35 -4.21 26.15
CA CYS A 42 -11.04 -4.80 26.39
C CYS A 42 -9.88 -3.85 26.06
N LEU A 43 -10.03 -3.00 25.04
CA LEU A 43 -9.00 -2.06 24.61
C LEU A 43 -9.15 -0.67 25.23
N CYS A 44 -10.21 -0.45 26.04
CA CYS A 44 -10.56 0.87 26.59
C CYS A 44 -10.64 1.96 25.50
N LEU A 45 -11.17 1.60 24.32
CA LEU A 45 -11.30 2.50 23.17
C LEU A 45 -12.76 2.93 22.97
N ASP A 46 -12.96 4.12 22.41
CA ASP A 46 -14.29 4.54 21.96
C ASP A 46 -14.82 3.57 20.89
N PRO A 47 -16.05 3.02 21.02
CA PRO A 47 -16.70 2.19 20.02
C PRO A 47 -16.67 2.79 18.60
N LYS A 48 -16.70 4.11 18.46
CA LYS A 48 -16.60 4.80 17.16
C LYS A 48 -15.23 4.59 16.50
N THR A 49 -14.18 4.68 17.30
CA THR A 49 -12.79 4.49 16.88
C THR A 49 -12.56 3.04 16.46
N VAL A 50 -13.04 2.09 17.26
CA VAL A 50 -13.01 0.65 16.92
C VAL A 50 -13.71 0.39 15.59
N ARG A 51 -14.90 0.97 15.37
CA ARG A 51 -15.65 0.85 14.10
C ARG A 51 -14.85 1.37 12.90
N SER A 52 -14.15 2.49 13.05
CA SER A 52 -13.28 3.05 12.00
C SER A 52 -12.11 2.12 11.66
N TYR A 53 -11.48 1.50 12.67
CA TYR A 53 -10.42 0.53 12.47
C TYR A 53 -10.93 -0.75 11.79
N ILE A 54 -12.09 -1.27 12.22
CA ILE A 54 -12.74 -2.42 11.57
C ILE A 54 -13.05 -2.12 10.09
N GLN A 55 -13.53 -0.90 9.77
CA GLN A 55 -13.75 -0.52 8.38
C GLN A 55 -12.46 -0.52 7.55
N ALA A 56 -11.32 -0.12 8.12
CA ALA A 56 -10.03 -0.25 7.45
C ALA A 56 -9.69 -1.72 7.16
N PHE A 57 -9.80 -2.60 8.14
CA PHE A 57 -9.52 -4.03 7.96
C PHE A 57 -10.49 -4.73 7.00
N LYS A 58 -11.75 -4.28 6.93
CA LYS A 58 -12.73 -4.75 5.94
C LYS A 58 -12.36 -4.33 4.51
N ARG A 59 -11.88 -3.10 4.32
CA ARG A 59 -11.38 -2.64 3.01
C ARG A 59 -10.21 -3.49 2.54
N ASP A 60 -9.34 -3.89 3.46
CA ASP A 60 -8.23 -4.80 3.19
C ASP A 60 -8.64 -6.28 3.12
N LYS A 61 -9.93 -6.60 3.35
CA LYS A 61 -10.52 -7.96 3.34
C LYS A 61 -9.86 -8.94 4.31
N PHE A 62 -9.33 -8.45 5.43
CA PHE A 62 -8.69 -9.28 6.44
C PHE A 62 -9.69 -9.93 7.40
N ILE A 63 -10.84 -9.27 7.61
CA ILE A 63 -11.82 -9.64 8.64
C ILE A 63 -13.14 -10.00 7.96
N ILE A 64 -13.79 -11.05 8.48
CA ILE A 64 -15.19 -11.38 8.20
C ILE A 64 -16.03 -10.81 9.34
N GLU A 65 -17.13 -10.16 8.98
CA GLU A 65 -18.17 -9.75 9.91
C GLU A 65 -19.33 -10.74 9.84
N ASP A 66 -19.69 -11.28 11.01
CA ASP A 66 -20.92 -12.04 11.20
C ASP A 66 -21.91 -11.17 11.97
N HIS A 67 -23.09 -10.97 11.40
CA HIS A 67 -24.19 -10.25 12.05
C HIS A 67 -25.15 -11.24 12.71
N ARG A 68 -25.56 -10.94 13.94
CA ARG A 68 -26.60 -11.68 14.64
C ARG A 68 -27.61 -10.73 15.27
N LEU A 69 -28.88 -11.00 15.02
CA LEU A 69 -30.00 -10.47 15.77
C LEU A 69 -30.20 -11.36 16.99
N GLU A 70 -29.92 -10.84 18.17
CA GLU A 70 -30.26 -11.53 19.42
C GLU A 70 -31.54 -10.89 19.98
N SER A 71 -32.60 -11.68 20.09
CA SER A 71 -33.83 -11.29 20.78
C SER A 71 -33.62 -11.50 22.28
N ASN A 72 -33.70 -10.44 23.07
CA ASN A 72 -33.72 -10.56 24.53
C ASN A 72 -35.13 -11.01 24.96
N ASP A 73 -35.28 -12.28 25.34
CA ASP A 73 -36.53 -12.89 25.85
C ASP A 73 -36.87 -12.48 27.29
N GLY A 74 -36.53 -11.25 27.69
CA GLY A 74 -36.70 -10.74 29.05
C GLY A 74 -37.50 -9.44 29.07
N THR A 75 -38.83 -9.58 29.19
CA THR A 75 -39.80 -8.60 29.71
C THR A 75 -39.50 -7.10 29.51
N ASN A 76 -40.31 -6.48 28.65
CA ASN A 76 -40.40 -5.05 28.32
C ASN A 76 -39.51 -4.59 27.16
N SER A 77 -40.10 -4.61 25.96
CA SER A 77 -39.90 -3.60 24.90
C SER A 77 -38.45 -3.17 24.59
N GLN A 78 -37.47 -4.07 24.66
CA GLN A 78 -36.10 -3.76 24.29
C GLN A 78 -35.88 -4.19 22.84
N GLN A 79 -35.64 -3.18 22.01
CA GLN A 79 -35.35 -3.30 20.59
C GLN A 79 -34.32 -4.41 20.34
N ASN A 80 -34.54 -5.23 19.32
CA ASN A 80 -33.55 -6.16 18.80
C ASN A 80 -32.24 -5.37 18.57
N GLN A 81 -31.20 -5.66 19.35
CA GLN A 81 -29.90 -5.01 19.16
C GLN A 81 -29.08 -5.83 18.19
N ASP A 82 -28.65 -5.19 17.10
CA ASP A 82 -27.73 -5.76 16.14
C ASP A 82 -26.37 -6.00 16.82
N GLN A 83 -25.96 -7.26 16.93
CA GLN A 83 -24.62 -7.61 17.40
C GLN A 83 -23.71 -7.99 16.22
N TYR A 84 -22.56 -7.32 16.16
CA TYR A 84 -21.52 -7.58 15.17
C TYR A 84 -20.37 -8.38 15.80
N TYR A 85 -20.06 -9.52 15.18
CA TYR A 85 -18.95 -10.37 15.54
C TYR A 85 -17.87 -10.31 14.45
N TYR A 86 -16.60 -10.28 14.86
CA TYR A 86 -15.47 -10.19 13.96
C TYR A 86 -14.55 -11.39 14.11
N ARG A 87 -14.11 -11.94 12.96
CA ARG A 87 -13.08 -12.98 12.89
C ARG A 87 -12.10 -12.74 11.76
N LEU A 88 -10.86 -13.20 11.91
CA LEU A 88 -9.85 -13.10 10.86
C LEU A 88 -10.09 -14.17 9.77
N ASN A 89 -10.10 -13.76 8.51
CA ASN A 89 -10.11 -14.67 7.37
C ASN A 89 -8.67 -15.04 6.99
N ILE A 90 -8.13 -16.08 7.63
CA ILE A 90 -6.76 -16.52 7.43
C ILE A 90 -6.44 -16.86 5.96
N PRO A 91 -7.26 -17.65 5.23
CA PRO A 91 -6.99 -17.95 3.82
C PRO A 91 -6.90 -16.70 2.94
N THR A 92 -7.87 -15.79 3.06
CA THR A 92 -7.88 -14.55 2.28
C THR A 92 -6.74 -13.62 2.69
N PHE A 93 -6.41 -13.54 3.98
CA PHE A 93 -5.28 -12.78 4.48
C PHE A 93 -3.97 -13.22 3.82
N ILE A 94 -3.67 -14.53 3.80
CA ILE A 94 -2.43 -15.06 3.19
C ILE A 94 -2.37 -14.71 1.71
N ASN A 95 -3.48 -14.88 0.97
CA ASN A 95 -3.52 -14.58 -0.45
C ASN A 95 -3.28 -13.10 -0.75
N ILE A 96 -3.87 -12.20 0.05
CA ILE A 96 -3.69 -10.76 -0.12
C ILE A 96 -2.26 -10.34 0.23
N VAL A 97 -1.68 -10.89 1.29
CA VAL A 97 -0.29 -10.60 1.66
C VAL A 97 0.66 -11.05 0.56
N LYS A 98 0.49 -12.27 0.02
CA LYS A 98 1.28 -12.75 -1.13
C LYS A 98 1.16 -11.81 -2.32
N TYR A 99 -0.07 -11.45 -2.69
CA TYR A 99 -0.33 -10.53 -3.80
C TYR A 99 0.35 -9.18 -3.60
N ARG A 100 0.18 -8.55 -2.42
CA ARG A 100 0.77 -7.25 -2.13
C ARG A 100 2.29 -7.28 -2.14
N LEU A 101 2.91 -8.32 -1.59
CA LEU A 101 4.38 -8.45 -1.58
C LEU A 101 4.94 -8.59 -3.00
N ILE A 102 4.31 -9.41 -3.85
CA ILE A 102 4.70 -9.54 -5.25
C ILE A 102 4.60 -8.18 -5.96
N HIS A 103 3.50 -7.46 -5.76
CA HIS A 103 3.32 -6.13 -6.35
C HIS A 103 4.33 -5.09 -5.83
N MET A 104 4.68 -5.13 -4.54
CA MET A 104 5.72 -4.26 -3.98
C MET A 104 7.08 -4.56 -4.59
N GLN A 105 7.44 -5.84 -4.74
CA GLN A 105 8.67 -6.25 -5.40
C GLN A 105 8.71 -5.74 -6.85
N THR A 106 7.65 -6.01 -7.64
CA THR A 106 7.57 -5.54 -9.02
C THR A 106 7.61 -4.01 -9.13
N TYR A 107 7.02 -3.29 -8.17
CA TYR A 107 7.09 -1.83 -8.13
C TYR A 107 8.53 -1.34 -7.91
N VAL A 108 9.27 -1.93 -6.96
CA VAL A 108 10.67 -1.60 -6.70
C VAL A 108 11.54 -1.90 -7.92
N GLU A 109 11.41 -3.09 -8.51
CA GLU A 109 12.13 -3.47 -9.73
C GLU A 109 11.86 -2.50 -10.89
N ASN A 110 10.61 -2.07 -11.06
CA ASN A 110 10.25 -1.08 -12.09
C ASN A 110 10.81 0.31 -11.79
N LEU A 111 10.84 0.71 -10.52
CA LEU A 111 11.42 2.00 -10.11
C LEU A 111 12.93 2.03 -10.39
N GLU A 112 13.65 0.98 -10.06
CA GLU A 112 15.08 0.81 -10.37
C GLU A 112 15.34 0.83 -11.89
N ARG A 113 14.49 0.15 -12.66
CA ARG A 113 14.55 0.19 -14.13
C ARG A 113 14.30 1.59 -14.68
N GLN A 114 13.38 2.37 -14.11
CA GLN A 114 13.12 3.74 -14.57
C GLN A 114 14.27 4.69 -14.23
N GLN A 115 14.92 4.50 -13.08
CA GLN A 115 16.09 5.29 -12.70
C GLN A 115 17.31 4.97 -13.56
N THR A 116 17.59 3.69 -13.81
CA THR A 116 18.70 3.25 -14.68
C THR A 116 18.44 3.56 -16.16
N ASN A 117 17.18 3.51 -16.59
CA ASN A 117 16.76 3.86 -17.94
C ASN A 117 16.09 5.24 -17.99
N LYS A 118 16.61 6.25 -17.25
CA LYS A 118 16.19 7.65 -17.44
C LYS A 118 16.25 7.94 -18.96
N PRO A 119 15.11 8.15 -19.63
CA PRO A 119 15.07 8.06 -21.08
C PRO A 119 15.65 9.32 -21.73
N SER A 120 15.60 10.48 -21.05
CA SER A 120 16.17 11.74 -21.51
C SER A 120 17.69 11.71 -21.39
N ASN A 121 18.35 11.65 -22.54
CA ASN A 121 19.81 11.81 -22.59
C ASN A 121 20.17 13.25 -22.98
N TYR A 122 19.19 13.99 -23.51
CA TYR A 122 19.39 15.31 -24.06
C TYR A 122 18.22 16.22 -23.69
N LYS A 123 18.51 17.45 -23.28
CA LYS A 123 17.52 18.46 -22.91
C LYS A 123 17.83 19.79 -23.61
N CYS A 124 16.80 20.43 -24.16
CA CYS A 124 16.92 21.78 -24.70
C CYS A 124 16.54 22.81 -23.64
N GLU A 125 17.46 23.70 -23.26
CA GLU A 125 17.20 24.74 -22.26
C GLU A 125 16.18 25.80 -22.73
N GLN A 126 16.18 26.12 -24.02
CA GLN A 126 15.31 27.16 -24.59
C GLN A 126 13.85 26.73 -24.70
N TYR A 127 13.61 25.52 -25.21
CA TYR A 127 12.26 25.00 -25.47
C TYR A 127 11.76 24.05 -24.36
N ARG A 128 12.63 23.73 -23.37
CA ARG A 128 12.37 22.81 -22.24
C ARG A 128 11.80 21.47 -22.66
N LYS A 129 12.27 20.96 -23.80
CA LYS A 129 11.88 19.66 -24.32
C LYS A 129 12.98 18.66 -24.05
N ASP A 130 12.57 17.53 -23.49
CA ASP A 130 13.43 16.39 -23.22
C ASP A 130 13.41 15.45 -24.42
N TYR A 131 14.60 15.01 -24.84
CA TYR A 131 14.81 14.12 -25.97
C TYR A 131 15.36 12.79 -25.48
N THR A 132 14.67 11.73 -25.88
CA THR A 132 15.08 10.37 -25.53
C THR A 132 16.08 9.81 -26.53
N LYS A 133 16.77 8.69 -26.21
CA LYS A 133 17.68 8.03 -27.17
C LYS A 133 17.01 7.70 -28.51
N PHE A 134 15.71 7.44 -28.50
CA PHE A 134 14.94 7.16 -29.71
C PHE A 134 14.64 8.40 -30.54
N ASP A 135 14.63 9.58 -29.91
CA ASP A 135 14.37 10.85 -30.60
C ASP A 135 15.62 11.43 -31.25
N ILE A 136 16.81 10.94 -30.90
CA ILE A 136 18.09 11.35 -31.47
C ILE A 136 18.08 11.22 -33.00
N GLY A 137 17.50 10.15 -33.54
CA GLY A 137 17.40 9.95 -35.00
C GLY A 137 16.55 11.01 -35.73
N LYS A 138 15.77 11.82 -35.00
CA LYS A 138 14.95 12.92 -35.54
C LYS A 138 15.59 14.30 -35.31
N LEU A 139 16.70 14.35 -34.57
CA LEU A 139 17.48 15.57 -34.35
C LEU A 139 18.47 15.75 -35.51
N SER A 140 18.75 17.01 -35.85
CA SER A 140 19.78 17.33 -36.84
C SER A 140 21.14 17.44 -36.15
N PHE A 141 22.18 16.90 -36.75
CA PHE A 141 23.55 16.97 -36.24
C PHE A 141 24.37 17.98 -37.06
N ARG A 142 24.96 18.99 -36.40
CA ARG A 142 25.77 20.04 -37.05
C ARG A 142 26.78 20.58 -36.05
N GLN A 143 28.01 20.87 -36.51
CA GLN A 143 29.09 21.43 -35.67
C GLN A 143 29.34 20.60 -34.40
N ASP A 144 29.37 19.27 -34.54
CA ASP A 144 29.59 18.31 -33.45
C ASP A 144 28.57 18.36 -32.29
N ALA A 145 27.39 18.96 -32.51
CA ALA A 145 26.31 19.02 -31.53
C ALA A 145 24.94 18.62 -32.12
N TRP A 146 24.05 18.13 -31.25
CA TRP A 146 22.65 17.87 -31.58
C TRP A 146 21.85 19.16 -31.55
N ILE A 147 21.02 19.39 -32.58
CA ILE A 147 20.19 20.60 -32.72
C ILE A 147 18.71 20.26 -32.53
N CYS A 148 18.05 21.04 -31.69
CA CYS A 148 16.62 20.97 -31.42
C CYS A 148 15.80 21.24 -32.69
N SER A 149 14.94 20.31 -33.09
CA SER A 149 14.08 20.45 -34.29
C SER A 149 13.07 21.59 -34.21
N SER A 150 12.79 22.13 -33.00
CA SER A 150 11.77 23.16 -32.78
C SER A 150 12.33 24.57 -32.65
N CYS A 151 13.47 24.75 -31.97
CA CYS A 151 14.08 26.06 -31.77
C CYS A 151 15.41 26.27 -32.52
N GLY A 152 15.98 25.22 -33.11
CA GLY A 152 17.25 25.30 -33.85
C GLY A 152 18.48 25.54 -32.98
N ASP A 153 18.35 25.47 -31.66
CA ASP A 153 19.45 25.65 -30.70
C ASP A 153 20.05 24.30 -30.28
N ASN A 154 21.25 24.35 -29.69
CA ASN A 154 21.98 23.18 -29.25
C ASN A 154 21.26 22.47 -28.08
N VAL A 155 21.24 21.15 -28.13
CA VAL A 155 20.69 20.30 -27.07
C VAL A 155 21.84 19.80 -26.20
N GLN A 156 21.72 19.97 -24.89
CA GLN A 156 22.76 19.54 -23.93
C GLN A 156 22.46 18.15 -23.40
N GLU A 157 23.50 17.39 -23.07
CA GLU A 157 23.35 16.11 -22.39
C GLU A 157 22.91 16.32 -20.94
N ASP A 158 21.91 15.56 -20.51
CA ASP A 158 21.42 15.59 -19.13
C ASP A 158 22.35 14.73 -18.26
N ILE A 159 23.38 15.36 -17.66
CA ILE A 159 24.48 14.70 -16.94
C ILE A 159 24.01 14.09 -15.60
N GLU A 160 22.79 14.40 -15.14
CA GLU A 160 22.24 13.90 -13.86
C GLU A 160 22.15 12.38 -13.76
N ALA A 161 22.30 11.62 -14.85
CA ALA A 161 22.32 10.16 -14.82
C ALA A 161 23.67 9.55 -14.37
N LYS A 162 24.74 10.34 -14.18
CA LYS A 162 26.08 9.83 -13.84
C LYS A 162 26.41 9.79 -12.35
N GLU A 163 25.70 10.51 -11.49
CA GLU A 163 26.11 10.68 -10.09
C GLU A 163 25.62 9.60 -9.11
N THR A 164 24.66 8.73 -9.49
CA THR A 164 24.10 7.73 -8.57
C THR A 164 24.81 6.37 -8.55
N SER A 165 25.90 6.18 -9.30
CA SER A 165 26.65 4.90 -9.34
C SER A 165 28.00 4.91 -8.62
N THR A 166 28.32 5.94 -7.80
CA THR A 166 29.59 6.00 -7.05
C THR A 166 29.43 6.06 -5.51
N ILE A 167 28.24 5.88 -4.94
CA ILE A 167 28.11 5.76 -3.48
C ILE A 167 27.20 4.57 -3.15
N GLY A 168 27.82 3.47 -2.70
CA GLY A 168 27.16 2.25 -2.25
C GLY A 168 28.04 1.03 -2.45
#